data_AF-A0A497S0E7-F1
#
_entry.id   AF-A0A497S0E7-F1
#
_cell.length_a   1.000
_cell.length_b   1.000
_cell.length_c   1.000
_cell.angle_alpha   90.00
_cell.angle_beta   90.00
_cell.angle_gamma   90.00
#
_symmetry.space_group_name_H-M   'P 1'
#
loop_
_entity.id
_entity.type
_entity.pdbx_description
1 polymer ?
#
loop_
_entity_poly.entity_id
_entity_poly.type
_entity_poly.pdbx_seq_one_letter_code
_entity_poly.pdbx_strand_id
1 'polypeptide(L)' 'MKVRTIRYVDDETWQTMKKLAEKKRVKMGVLLKMLVKKYEKESVTREFIPKRQILSKKEAEDLKNFIAELRKEHGFRI' A
#
# COMPACT_ATOMS: atom_id res chain seq x y z
N MET A 1 4.25 -20.07 -22.84
CA MET A 1 4.61 -19.50 -21.52
C MET A 1 5.25 -18.14 -21.75
N LYS A 2 4.71 -17.04 -21.21
CA LYS A 2 5.29 -15.70 -21.40
C LYS A 2 6.39 -15.48 -20.36
N VAL A 3 7.64 -15.55 -20.78
CA VAL A 3 8.79 -15.25 -19.91
C VAL A 3 8.82 -13.75 -19.64
N ARG A 4 8.92 -13.36 -18.37
CA ARG A 4 9.07 -11.95 -17.96
C ARG A 4 10.46 -11.78 -17.35
N THR A 5 11.18 -10.78 -17.83
CA THR A 5 12.51 -10.43 -17.31
C THR A 5 12.37 -9.30 -16.29
N ILE A 6 13.06 -9.42 -15.16
CA ILE A 6 13.16 -8.32 -14.19
C ILE A 6 14.23 -7.36 -14.73
N ARG A 7 13.83 -6.11 -14.98
CA ARG A 7 14.73 -5.05 -15.47
C ARG A 7 15.28 -4.28 -14.27
N TYR A 8 16.45 -3.66 -14.45
CA TYR A 8 17.10 -2.81 -13.45
C TYR A 8 17.50 -3.53 -12.15
N VAL A 9 18.02 -4.74 -12.28
CA VAL A 9 18.66 -5.44 -11.15
C VAL A 9 20.15 -5.44 -11.43
N ASP A 10 20.93 -4.86 -10.52
CA ASP A 10 22.39 -4.93 -10.60
C ASP A 10 22.89 -6.34 -10.26
N ASP A 11 24.12 -6.65 -10.66
CA ASP A 11 24.71 -7.97 -10.47
C ASP A 11 24.84 -8.32 -8.97
N GLU A 12 25.13 -7.34 -8.12
CA GLU A 12 25.28 -7.53 -6.68
C GLU A 12 23.96 -7.95 -6.01
N THR A 13 22.86 -7.27 -6.34
CA THR A 13 21.51 -7.60 -5.89
C THR A 13 21.11 -8.97 -6.41
N TRP A 14 21.43 -9.29 -7.66
CA TRP A 14 21.13 -10.60 -8.23
C TRP A 14 21.87 -11.73 -7.51
N GLN A 15 23.15 -11.53 -7.18
CA GLN A 15 23.93 -12.48 -6.39
C GLN A 15 23.38 -12.63 -4.96
N THR A 16 22.98 -11.53 -4.35
CA THR A 16 22.38 -11.52 -3.01
C THR A 16 21.07 -12.33 -2.99
N MET A 17 20.21 -12.17 -4.01
CA MET A 17 19.00 -12.97 -4.16
C MET A 17 19.32 -14.47 -4.32
N LYS A 18 20.38 -14.83 -5.05
CA LYS A 18 20.78 -16.24 -5.24
C LYS A 18 21.22 -16.87 -3.93
N LYS A 19 22.10 -16.19 -3.20
CA LYS A 19 22.54 -16.62 -1.86
C LYS A 19 21.35 -16.77 -0.90
N LEU A 20 20.36 -15.88 -0.99
CA LEU A 20 19.16 -15.97 -0.17
C LEU A 20 18.29 -17.20 -0.52
N ALA A 21 18.13 -17.49 -1.80
CA ALA A 21 17.40 -18.67 -2.28
C ALA A 21 18.07 -19.97 -1.83
N GLU A 22 19.39 -20.05 -1.93
CA GLU A 22 20.21 -21.18 -1.47
C GLU A 22 20.10 -21.36 0.05
N LYS A 23 20.28 -20.28 0.83
CA LYS A 23 20.15 -20.31 2.30
C LYS A 23 18.78 -20.80 2.76
N LYS A 24 17.73 -20.49 1.99
CA LYS A 24 16.35 -20.92 2.28
C LYS A 24 16.00 -22.26 1.62
N ARG A 25 16.91 -22.88 0.86
CA ARG A 25 16.71 -24.13 0.11
C ARG A 25 15.46 -24.10 -0.79
N VAL A 26 15.22 -22.97 -1.44
CA VAL A 26 14.08 -22.79 -2.36
C VAL A 26 14.57 -22.37 -3.73
N LYS A 27 13.82 -22.74 -4.77
CA LYS A 27 14.08 -22.26 -6.14
C LYS A 27 13.90 -20.74 -6.20
N MET A 28 14.75 -20.04 -6.95
CA MET A 28 14.69 -18.59 -7.13
C MET A 28 13.29 -18.09 -7.52
N GLY A 29 12.64 -18.76 -8.47
CA GLY A 29 11.28 -18.39 -8.90
C GLY A 29 10.24 -18.47 -7.77
N VAL A 30 10.42 -19.41 -6.83
CA VAL A 30 9.54 -19.54 -5.66
C VAL A 30 9.80 -18.41 -4.68
N LEU A 31 11.07 -18.08 -4.43
CA LEU A 31 11.45 -16.94 -3.58
C LEU A 31 10.85 -15.63 -4.11
N LEU A 32 11.02 -15.35 -5.41
CA LEU A 32 10.46 -14.15 -6.05
C LEU A 32 8.94 -14.11 -5.94
N LYS A 33 8.25 -15.23 -6.18
CA LYS A 33 6.79 -15.31 -6.04
C LYS A 33 6.34 -15.01 -4.61
N MET A 34 7.07 -15.48 -3.61
CA MET A 34 6.78 -15.18 -2.20
C MET A 34 6.98 -13.70 -1.87
N LEU A 35 8.06 -13.09 -2.37
CA LEU A 35 8.34 -11.66 -2.16
C LEU A 35 7.27 -10.78 -2.81
N VAL A 36 6.90 -11.07 -4.06
CA VAL A 36 5.82 -10.34 -4.76
C VAL A 36 4.50 -10.47 -4.00
N LYS A 37 4.12 -11.68 -3.60
CA LYS A 37 2.88 -11.89 -2.84
C LYS A 37 2.88 -11.17 -1.49
N LYS A 38 4.03 -11.11 -0.82
CA LYS A 38 4.19 -10.36 0.43
C LYS A 38 4.05 -8.86 0.19
N TYR A 39 4.71 -8.34 -0.85
CA TYR A 39 4.59 -6.94 -1.23
C TYR A 39 3.15 -6.55 -1.58
N GLU A 40 2.45 -7.35 -2.40
CA GLU A 40 1.04 -7.14 -2.74
C GLU A 40 0.15 -7.12 -1.50
N LYS A 41 0.39 -8.02 -0.54
CA LYS A 41 -0.35 -8.05 0.72
C LYS A 41 -0.10 -6.79 1.55
N GLU A 42 1.15 -6.34 1.61
CA GLU A 42 1.54 -5.14 2.35
C GLU A 42 1.08 -3.84 1.66
N SER A 43 1.08 -3.79 0.33
CA SER A 43 0.59 -2.64 -0.44
C SER A 43 -0.93 -2.49 -0.32
N VAL A 44 -1.69 -3.60 -0.35
CA VAL A 44 -3.14 -3.59 -0.09
C VAL A 44 -3.43 -3.07 1.31
N THR A 45 -2.63 -3.41 2.32
CA THR A 45 -2.80 -2.85 3.67
C THR A 45 -2.37 -1.39 3.80
N ARG A 46 -1.54 -0.85 2.91
CA ARG A 46 -1.16 0.58 2.90
C ARG A 46 -2.19 1.45 2.21
N GLU A 47 -2.93 0.92 1.23
CA GLU A 47 -4.03 1.63 0.55
C GLU A 47 -5.36 1.56 1.30
N PHE A 48 -5.49 0.63 2.26
CA PHE A 48 -6.62 0.59 3.19
C PHE A 48 -6.45 1.67 4.28
N ILE A 49 -6.74 2.92 3.94
CA ILE A 49 -7.33 3.81 4.95
C ILE A 49 -8.58 3.06 5.43
N PRO A 50 -8.64 2.64 6.70
CA PRO A 50 -9.78 1.85 7.15
C PRO A 50 -11.04 2.69 6.94
N LYS A 51 -12.03 2.15 6.23
CA LYS A 51 -13.42 2.63 6.23
C LYS A 51 -14.07 2.46 7.61
N ARG A 52 -13.32 2.63 8.70
CA ARG A 52 -13.91 2.81 10.02
C ARG A 52 -14.50 4.20 10.00
N GLN A 53 -15.79 4.28 10.29
CA GLN A 53 -16.42 5.53 10.68
C GLN A 53 -15.68 6.00 11.94
N ILE A 54 -14.69 6.88 11.77
CA ILE A 54 -13.90 7.44 12.88
C ILE A 54 -14.80 8.33 13.74
N LEU A 55 -15.79 8.95 13.10
CA LEU A 55 -16.80 9.79 13.73
C LEU A 55 -18.10 9.00 13.88
N SER A 56 -18.72 9.09 15.04
CA SER A 56 -20.14 8.74 15.20
C SER A 56 -21.00 9.61 14.27
N LYS A 57 -22.23 9.16 13.98
CA LYS A 57 -23.16 9.96 13.14
C LYS A 57 -23.34 11.38 13.66
N LYS A 58 -23.36 11.55 14.99
CA LYS A 58 -23.48 12.85 15.65
C LYS A 58 -22.25 13.72 15.40
N GLU A 59 -21.06 13.20 15.65
CA GLU A 59 -19.80 13.95 15.42
C GLU A 59 -19.61 14.32 13.95
N ALA A 60 -20.05 13.47 13.02
CA ALA A 60 -20.01 13.77 11.59
C ALA A 60 -20.97 14.91 11.21
N GLU A 61 -22.18 14.94 11.77
CA GLU A 61 -23.16 16.02 11.56
C GLU A 61 -22.65 17.34 12.17
N ASP A 62 -22.11 17.28 13.38
CA ASP A 62 -21.57 18.45 14.09
C ASP A 62 -20.38 19.07 13.32
N LEU A 63 -19.46 18.22 12.81
CA LEU A 63 -18.33 18.67 12.00
C LEU A 63 -18.78 19.30 10.68
N LYS A 64 -19.82 18.74 10.05
CA LYS A 64 -20.39 19.26 8.81
C LYS A 64 -21.02 20.64 9.02
N ASN A 65 -21.74 20.83 10.12
CA ASN A 65 -22.34 22.12 10.48
C ASN A 65 -21.26 23.16 10.78
N PHE A 66 -20.24 22.80 11.55
CA PHE A 66 -19.11 23.69 11.84
C PHE A 66 -18.37 24.15 10.58
N ILE A 67 -18.10 23.24 9.64
CA ILE A 67 -17.47 23.59 8.35
C ILE A 67 -18.39 24.49 7.51
N ALA A 68 -19.70 24.28 7.55
CA ALA A 68 -20.65 25.12 6.84
C ALA A 68 -20.71 26.55 7.42
N GLU A 69 -20.60 26.70 8.74
CA GLU A 69 -20.51 28.01 9.38
C GLU A 69 -19.21 28.73 9.00
N LEU A 70 -18.06 28.05 9.12
CA LEU A 70 -16.76 28.60 8.69
C LEU A 70 -16.76 29.04 7.22
N ARG A 71 -17.38 28.26 6.33
CA ARG A 71 -17.45 28.61 4.91
C ARG A 71 -18.28 29.87 4.67
N LYS A 72 -19.39 30.05 5.40
CA LYS A 72 -20.20 31.29 5.35
C LYS A 72 -19.40 32.48 5.86
N GLU A 73 -18.69 32.33 6.98
CA GLU A 73 -17.87 33.38 7.57
C GLU A 73 -16.73 33.83 6.63
N HIS A 74 -16.14 32.89 5.92
CA HIS A 74 -15.09 33.17 4.94
C HIS A 74 -15.61 33.49 3.51
N GLY A 75 -16.93 33.68 3.34
CA GLY A 75 -17.53 34.13 2.08
C GLY A 75 -17.56 33.07 0.97
N PHE A 76 -17.32 31.80 1.28
CA PHE A 76 -17.51 30.71 0.34
C PHE A 76 -19.02 30.45 0.17
N ARG A 77 -19.52 30.48 -1.07
CA ARG A 77 -20.91 30.10 -1.39
C ARG A 77 -21.13 28.63 -1.04
N ILE A 78 -22.18 28.35 -0.26
CA ILE A 78 -22.65 27.01 0.15
C ILE A 78 -23.94 26.71 -0.57
#